data_AF-A0A916UDL7-F1
#
_entry.id   AF-A0A916UDL7-F1
#
_cell.length_a   1.000
_cell.length_b   1.000
_cell.length_c   1.000
_cell.angle_alpha   90.00
_cell.angle_beta   90.00
_cell.angle_gamma   90.00
#
_symmetry.space_group_name_H-M   'P 1'
#
loop_
_entity.id
_entity.type
_entity.pdbx_description
1 polymer ?
#
loop_
_entity_poly.entity_id
_entity_poly.type
_entity_poly.pdbx_seq_one_letter_code
_entity_poly.pdbx_strand_id
1 'polypeptide(L)'
;MLELLLLLVCASILISGLLAICLENLLPAMVSSGLASLFAAVSFLLLAAPDVAMAEAAIGSGLATFIFLYAIRKTDGGKTDGATVGGNTDGRRPDPGQAAGDETGHGSSARGKPDKARGGA
;
A
#
# COMPACT_ATOMS: atom_id res chain seq x y z
N MET A 1 28.75 22.30 29.06
CA MET A 1 27.39 21.70 28.98
C MET A 1 27.10 21.23 27.56
N LEU A 2 27.32 22.07 26.53
CA LEU A 2 27.14 21.70 25.13
C LEU A 2 27.99 20.49 24.69
N GLU A 3 29.24 20.38 25.15
CA GLU A 3 30.12 19.22 24.87
C GLU A 3 29.48 17.87 25.24
N LEU A 4 28.82 17.79 26.40
CA LEU A 4 28.16 16.56 26.86
C LEU A 4 26.95 16.23 25.99
N LEU A 5 26.20 17.26 25.59
CA LEU A 5 25.06 17.12 24.69
C LEU A 5 25.52 16.65 23.30
N LEU A 6 26.62 17.21 22.78
CA LEU A 6 27.19 16.83 21.49
C LEU A 6 27.69 15.38 21.52
N LEU A 7 28.38 14.96 22.58
CA LEU A 7 28.79 13.57 22.78
C LEU A 7 27.59 12.61 22.82
N LEU A 8 26.52 12.99 23.52
CA LEU A 8 25.30 12.20 23.59
C LEU A 8 24.65 12.04 22.21
N VAL A 9 24.57 13.13 21.43
CA VAL A 9 24.01 13.08 20.07
C VAL A 9 24.90 12.26 19.13
N CYS A 10 26.23 12.39 19.21
CA CYS A 10 27.13 11.52 18.46
C CYS A 10 26.92 10.04 18.81
N ALA A 11 26.76 9.71 20.10
CA ALA A 11 26.46 8.35 20.51
C ALA A 11 25.12 7.86 19.96
N SER A 12 24.06 8.70 19.97
CA SER A 12 22.75 8.32 19.41
C SER A 12 22.77 8.11 17.90
N ILE A 13 23.60 8.86 17.15
CA ILE A 13 23.84 8.64 15.72
C ILE A 13 24.44 7.25 15.50
N LEU A 14 25.49 6.89 16.25
CA LEU A 14 26.14 5.58 16.10
C LEU A 14 25.18 4.44 16.46
N ILE A 15 24.41 4.59 17.53
CA ILE A 15 23.42 3.60 17.96
C ILE A 15 22.33 3.43 16.89
N SER A 16 21.76 4.53 16.37
CA SER A 16 20.74 4.46 15.31
C SER A 16 21.28 3.87 14.01
N GLY A 17 22.52 4.20 13.64
CA GLY A 17 23.18 3.65 12.47
C GLY A 17 23.46 2.16 12.60
N LEU A 18 23.93 1.72 13.76
CA LEU A 18 24.14 0.30 14.05
C LEU A 18 22.82 -0.47 14.02
N LEU A 19 21.78 0.09 14.64
CA LEU A 19 20.45 -0.50 14.64
C LEU A 19 19.92 -0.63 13.21
N ALA A 20 20.10 0.39 12.36
CA ALA A 20 19.70 0.34 10.95
C ALA A 20 20.33 -0.84 10.18
N ILE A 21 21.56 -1.24 10.53
CA ILE A 21 22.27 -2.36 9.91
C ILE A 21 21.81 -3.70 10.48
N CYS A 22 21.49 -3.76 11.78
CA CYS A 22 21.06 -4.98 12.45
C CYS A 22 19.61 -5.41 12.12
N LEU A 23 18.82 -4.51 11.52
CA LEU A 23 17.41 -4.78 11.21
C LEU A 23 17.26 -5.57 9.90
N GLU A 24 16.60 -6.73 9.96
CA GLU A 24 16.33 -7.57 8.79
C GLU A 24 15.23 -7.01 7.87
N ASN A 25 14.33 -6.18 8.42
CA ASN A 25 13.22 -5.61 7.69
C ASN A 25 13.58 -4.23 7.12
N LEU A 26 13.34 -4.02 5.82
CA LEU A 26 13.72 -2.77 5.12
C LEU A 26 13.04 -1.52 5.70
N LEU A 27 11.74 -1.59 6.02
CA LEU A 27 10.98 -0.46 6.57
C LEU A 27 11.56 0.07 7.90
N PRO A 28 11.72 -0.73 8.95
CA PRO A 28 12.28 -0.23 10.19
C PRO A 28 13.79 0.07 10.07
N ALA A 29 14.54 -0.60 9.17
CA ALA A 29 15.93 -0.26 8.89
C ALA A 29 16.08 1.16 8.32
N MET A 30 15.26 1.54 7.33
CA MET A 30 15.28 2.90 6.77
C MET A 30 14.82 3.96 7.78
N VAL A 31 13.87 3.64 8.67
CA VAL A 31 13.44 4.56 9.73
C VAL A 31 14.59 4.80 10.70
N SER A 32 15.30 3.76 11.10
CA SER A 32 16.49 3.89 11.96
C SER A 32 17.61 4.70 11.28
N SER A 33 17.80 4.52 9.97
CA SER A 33 18.73 5.34 9.19
C SER A 33 18.29 6.81 9.12
N GLY A 34 16.99 7.08 8.94
CA GLY A 34 16.42 8.43 8.99
C GLY A 34 16.60 9.11 10.34
N LEU A 35 16.48 8.37 11.45
CA LEU A 35 16.78 8.87 12.79
C LEU A 35 18.25 9.26 12.93
N ALA A 36 19.18 8.47 12.40
CA ALA A 36 20.61 8.82 12.42
C ALA A 36 20.88 10.15 11.69
N SER A 37 20.23 10.39 10.55
CA SER A 37 20.32 11.67 9.82
C SER A 37 19.63 12.82 10.56
N LEU A 38 18.49 12.59 11.23
CA LEU A 38 17.85 13.61 12.06
C LEU A 38 18.74 14.03 13.24
N PHE A 39 19.39 13.08 13.91
CA PHE A 39 20.37 13.39 14.95
C PHE A 39 21.58 14.17 14.39
N ALA A 40 22.00 13.90 13.15
CA ALA A 40 23.02 14.69 12.48
C ALA A 40 22.58 16.15 12.26
N ALA A 41 21.33 16.39 11.84
CA ALA A 41 20.76 17.74 11.72
C ALA A 41 20.73 18.46 13.08
N VAL A 42 20.43 17.75 14.17
CA VAL A 42 20.51 18.29 15.54
C VAL A 42 21.94 18.67 15.91
N SER A 43 22.95 17.87 15.53
CA SER A 43 24.36 18.23 15.73
C SER A 43 24.74 19.54 15.00
N PHE A 44 24.24 19.75 13.78
CA PHE A 44 24.48 21.01 13.06
C PHE A 44 23.82 22.22 13.73
N LEU A 45 22.63 22.03 14.31
CA LEU A 45 21.98 23.08 15.10
C LEU A 45 22.81 23.44 16.34
N LEU A 46 23.40 22.44 17.01
CA LEU A 46 24.27 22.63 18.18
C LEU A 46 25.60 23.33 17.83
N LEU A 47 26.09 23.13 16.62
CA LEU A 47 27.29 23.80 16.07
C LEU A 47 27.02 25.23 15.57
N ALA A 48 25.83 25.77 15.84
CA ALA A 48 25.40 27.10 15.39
C ALA A 48 25.37 27.26 13.86
N ALA A 49 25.08 26.18 13.12
CA ALA A 49 24.87 26.18 11.67
C ALA A 49 23.38 25.92 11.33
N PRO A 50 22.48 26.88 11.57
CA PRO A 50 21.03 26.67 11.42
C PRO A 50 20.57 26.46 9.98
N ASP A 51 21.19 27.12 9.00
CA ASP A 51 20.81 26.99 7.59
C ASP A 51 21.08 25.58 7.06
N VAL A 52 22.24 25.01 7.43
CA VAL A 52 22.62 23.64 7.08
C VAL A 52 21.72 22.64 7.82
N ALA A 53 21.40 22.89 9.09
CA ALA A 53 20.51 22.03 9.87
C ALA A 53 19.11 21.91 9.26
N MET A 54 18.54 23.02 8.78
CA MET A 54 17.23 23.01 8.11
C MET A 54 17.27 22.22 6.80
N ALA A 55 18.33 22.37 6.00
CA ALA A 55 18.51 21.61 4.77
C ALA A 55 18.69 20.11 5.04
N GLU A 56 19.54 19.75 6.01
CA GLU A 56 19.79 18.35 6.37
C GLU A 56 18.54 17.69 6.95
N ALA A 57 17.78 18.37 7.81
CA ALA A 57 16.54 17.82 8.33
C ALA A 57 15.52 17.52 7.21
N ALA A 58 15.38 18.43 6.25
CA ALA A 58 14.46 18.28 5.13
C ALA A 58 14.90 17.15 4.17
N ILE A 59 16.18 17.10 3.82
CA ILE A 59 16.71 16.12 2.88
C ILE A 59 16.85 14.74 3.56
N GLY A 60 17.42 14.71 4.74
CA GLY A 60 17.79 13.51 5.48
C GLY A 60 16.63 12.73 6.09
N SER A 61 15.66 13.43 6.69
CA SER A 61 14.48 12.76 7.28
C SER A 61 13.26 12.78 6.37
N GLY A 62 13.11 13.80 5.52
CA GLY A 62 11.95 13.97 4.64
C GLY A 62 12.16 13.32 3.28
N LEU A 63 13.06 13.89 2.47
CA LEU A 63 13.25 13.47 1.09
C LEU A 63 13.81 12.04 0.97
N ALA A 64 14.85 11.70 1.73
CA ALA A 64 15.45 10.38 1.70
C ALA A 64 14.43 9.29 2.11
N THR A 65 13.66 9.53 3.16
CA THR A 65 12.56 8.65 3.60
C THR A 65 11.50 8.49 2.51
N PHE A 66 11.08 9.60 1.89
CA PHE A 66 10.11 9.56 0.79
C PHE A 66 10.61 8.73 -0.39
N ILE A 67 11.86 8.93 -0.80
CA ILE A 67 12.50 8.18 -1.90
C ILE A 67 12.60 6.69 -1.54
N PHE A 68 13.02 6.35 -0.32
CA PHE A 68 13.10 4.97 0.14
C PHE A 68 11.73 4.27 0.16
N LEU A 69 10.70 4.94 0.68
CA LEU A 69 9.32 4.44 0.66
C LEU A 69 8.82 4.23 -0.77
N TYR A 70 9.10 5.19 -1.66
CA TYR A 70 8.74 5.07 -3.08
C TYR A 70 9.45 3.89 -3.74
N ALA A 71 10.75 3.72 -3.48
CA ALA A 71 11.53 2.60 -3.98
C ALA A 71 10.97 1.27 -3.46
N ILE A 72 10.79 1.11 -2.15
CA ILE A 72 10.22 -0.10 -1.54
C ILE A 72 8.86 -0.43 -2.15
N ARG A 73 7.95 0.54 -2.28
CA ARG A 73 6.65 0.31 -2.93
C ARG A 73 6.79 -0.16 -4.38
N LYS A 74 7.79 0.34 -5.10
CA LYS A 74 8.05 -0.04 -6.47
C LYS A 74 8.73 -1.41 -6.59
N THR A 75 9.54 -1.83 -5.62
CA THR A 75 10.17 -3.17 -5.62
C THR A 75 9.24 -4.25 -5.06
N ASP A 76 8.41 -3.90 -4.08
CA ASP A 76 7.37 -4.76 -3.50
C ASP A 76 6.22 -5.00 -4.49
N GLY A 77 5.96 -4.02 -5.37
CA GLY A 77 4.98 -4.06 -6.47
C GLY A 77 5.30 -5.00 -7.64
N GLY A 78 6.29 -5.90 -7.52
CA GLY A 78 6.40 -7.08 -8.39
C GLY A 78 5.23 -8.06 -8.24
N LYS A 79 4.37 -7.84 -7.23
CA LYS A 79 3.04 -8.45 -7.14
C LYS A 79 1.96 -7.37 -7.14
N THR A 80 1.71 -6.84 -8.34
CA THR A 80 0.46 -6.23 -8.83
C THR A 80 -0.08 -5.01 -8.05
N ASP A 81 -0.71 -4.08 -8.77
CA ASP A 81 -1.60 -3.04 -8.21
C ASP A 81 -0.92 -1.74 -7.76
N GLY A 82 -0.09 -1.19 -8.66
CA GLY A 82 0.06 0.24 -8.74
C GLY A 82 -1.29 0.91 -9.03
N ALA A 83 -1.79 1.67 -8.06
CA ALA A 83 -2.63 2.84 -8.25
C ALA A 83 -3.79 2.71 -9.27
N THR A 84 -4.89 2.05 -8.90
CA THR A 84 -6.20 2.45 -9.43
C THR A 84 -6.67 3.69 -8.67
N VAL A 85 -6.16 4.85 -9.07
CA VAL A 85 -6.88 6.12 -8.92
C VAL A 85 -7.01 6.68 -10.33
N GLY A 86 -8.15 6.38 -10.97
CA GLY A 86 -8.46 6.87 -12.31
C GLY A 86 -9.77 6.28 -12.84
N GLY A 87 -10.82 7.12 -12.87
CA GLY A 87 -11.95 6.96 -13.79
C GLY A 87 -13.20 6.27 -13.25
N ASN A 88 -14.09 7.03 -12.59
CA ASN A 88 -15.51 6.76 -12.71
C ASN A 88 -15.94 7.15 -14.14
N THR A 89 -15.94 6.17 -15.05
CA THR A 89 -16.72 6.24 -16.30
C THR A 89 -17.69 5.07 -16.29
N ASP A 90 -18.74 5.23 -15.51
CA ASP A 90 -19.98 4.47 -15.66
C ASP A 90 -20.58 4.81 -17.03
N GLY A 91 -20.19 3.99 -18.01
CA GLY A 91 -20.46 4.14 -19.43
C GLY A 91 -21.19 2.91 -19.99
N ARG A 92 -22.41 2.69 -19.49
CA ARG A 92 -23.59 2.21 -20.25
C ARG A 92 -23.43 1.01 -21.20
N ARG A 93 -24.15 -0.08 -20.91
CA ARG A 93 -25.16 -0.63 -21.85
C ARG A 93 -26.37 -1.17 -21.08
N PRO A 94 -27.59 -0.68 -21.34
CA PRO A 94 -28.80 -1.41 -20.99
C PRO A 94 -28.95 -2.63 -21.91
N ASP A 95 -29.27 -3.77 -21.31
CA ASP A 95 -29.51 -5.03 -22.01
C ASP A 95 -30.72 -4.90 -22.97
N PRO A 96 -30.58 -5.32 -24.23
CA PRO A 96 -31.69 -5.35 -25.19
C PRO A 96 -32.66 -6.54 -24.95
N GLY A 97 -32.68 -7.13 -23.75
CA GLY A 97 -33.42 -8.37 -23.47
C GLY A 97 -34.83 -8.19 -22.89
N GLN A 98 -35.28 -6.98 -22.61
CA GLN A 98 -36.60 -6.75 -21.99
C GLN A 98 -37.56 -6.09 -22.97
N ALA A 99 -38.03 -6.87 -23.94
CA ALA A 99 -39.23 -6.55 -24.70
C ALA A 99 -40.01 -7.82 -25.05
N ALA A 100 -41.27 -7.82 -24.61
CA ALA A 100 -42.45 -8.46 -25.23
C ALA A 100 -42.90 -9.87 -24.77
N GLY A 101 -44.19 -9.90 -24.36
CA GLY A 101 -45.11 -11.04 -24.19
C GLY A 101 -45.10 -11.61 -22.78
N ASP A 102 -46.06 -11.41 -21.88
CA ASP A 102 -47.53 -11.36 -21.96
C ASP A 102 -48.12 -12.34 -22.97
N GLU A 103 -48.34 -13.58 -22.54
CA GLU A 103 -49.53 -14.36 -22.96
C GLU A 103 -50.04 -15.21 -21.78
N THR A 104 -51.24 -14.83 -21.37
CA THR A 104 -52.31 -15.57 -20.68
C THR A 104 -52.44 -17.07 -20.99
N GLY A 105 -52.88 -17.85 -19.99
CA GLY A 105 -53.47 -19.19 -20.16
C GLY A 105 -53.33 -20.04 -18.89
N HIS A 106 -54.21 -19.95 -17.89
CA HIS A 106 -55.52 -20.63 -17.80
C HIS A 106 -55.52 -22.14 -18.11
N GLY A 107 -55.96 -22.93 -17.12
CA GLY A 107 -56.59 -24.24 -17.32
C GLY A 107 -55.70 -25.44 -16.95
N SER A 108 -56.01 -26.15 -15.87
CA SER A 108 -56.93 -27.31 -15.87
C SER A 108 -56.18 -28.61 -16.22
N SER A 109 -55.83 -29.42 -15.22
CA SER A 109 -56.61 -30.60 -14.82
C SER A 109 -56.64 -31.72 -15.87
N ALA A 110 -55.96 -32.82 -15.54
CA ALA A 110 -56.35 -34.24 -15.71
C ALA A 110 -55.09 -35.07 -15.98
N ARG A 111 -54.68 -36.05 -15.16
CA ARG A 111 -55.36 -37.27 -14.70
C ARG A 111 -55.36 -38.38 -15.76
N GLY A 112 -54.67 -39.48 -15.41
CA GLY A 112 -54.76 -40.81 -16.03
C GLY A 112 -53.67 -41.08 -17.07
N LYS A 113 -53.09 -42.28 -17.23
CA LYS A 113 -53.15 -43.59 -16.57
C LYS A 113 -52.00 -44.41 -17.24
N PRO A 114 -51.54 -45.54 -16.68
CA PRO A 114 -50.38 -46.31 -17.14
C PRO A 114 -50.77 -47.42 -18.13
N ASP A 115 -49.80 -47.90 -18.91
CA ASP A 115 -49.70 -49.29 -19.42
C ASP A 115 -48.26 -49.48 -19.95
N LYS A 116 -47.42 -50.44 -19.54
CA LYS A 116 -47.55 -51.92 -19.51
C LYS A 116 -47.99 -52.55 -20.83
N ALA A 117 -47.04 -52.71 -21.75
CA ALA A 117 -46.91 -53.88 -22.62
C ALA A 117 -45.49 -53.85 -23.21
N ARG A 118 -44.57 -54.75 -22.88
CA ARG A 118 -44.51 -56.18 -23.25
C ARG A 118 -44.21 -56.36 -24.74
N GLY A 119 -42.98 -56.83 -25.01
CA GLY A 119 -42.71 -57.83 -26.03
C GLY A 119 -42.06 -57.34 -27.31
N GLY A 120 -41.00 -58.06 -27.71
CA GLY A 120 -40.70 -58.26 -29.12
C GLY A 120 -39.23 -58.18 -29.50
N ALA A 121 -38.61 -59.37 -29.53
CA ALA A 121 -37.41 -59.76 -30.29
C ALA A 121 -36.04 -59.25 -29.82
#